data_AF-B2CZX7-F1
#
_entry.id   AF-B2CZX7-F1
#
_cell.length_a   1.000
_cell.length_b   1.000
_cell.length_c   1.000
_cell.angle_alpha   90.00
_cell.angle_beta   90.00
_cell.angle_gamma   90.00
#
_symmetry.space_group_name_H-M   'P 1'
#
loop_
_entity.id
_entity.type
_entity.pdbx_description
1 polymer ?
#
loop_
_entity_poly.entity_id
_entity_poly.type
_entity_poly.pdbx_seq_one_letter_code
_entity_poly.pdbx_strand_id
1 'polypeptide(L)'
;IPIKNDPQANEKALAGIRHDKARDAKDGFDGGWVAHPGLVSIAAEEFQKVLGDRPNQWEKQRHEVFTAADFLDFQPSQPITEPGVRNNINVGIHYLGSWLAGNGCVPIHNLMEDAATAEISRSQVWQWVVSPKGVLDDGRKVTAEMVRAMIAEELVKVKAAVSEQG
;
A
#
# COMPACT_ATOMS: atom_id res chain seq x y z
N ILE A 1 -7.68 -7.04 4.02
CA ILE A 1 -8.38 -8.02 4.89
C ILE A 1 -9.86 -7.69 4.80
N PRO A 2 -10.77 -8.66 4.57
CA PRO A 2 -12.20 -8.40 4.51
C PRO A 2 -12.71 -7.69 5.78
N ILE A 3 -13.49 -6.63 5.60
CA ILE A 3 -13.98 -5.75 6.67
C ILE A 3 -15.37 -6.25 7.09
N LYS A 4 -15.45 -7.01 8.19
CA LYS A 4 -16.70 -7.69 8.58
C LYS A 4 -17.76 -6.76 9.18
N ASN A 5 -17.32 -5.68 9.81
CA ASN A 5 -18.16 -4.75 10.57
C ASN A 5 -18.65 -3.54 9.76
N ASP A 6 -18.19 -3.39 8.51
CA ASP A 6 -18.61 -2.32 7.61
C ASP A 6 -18.79 -2.87 6.19
N PRO A 7 -20.03 -3.27 5.82
CA PRO A 7 -20.32 -3.83 4.50
C PRO A 7 -20.02 -2.87 3.35
N GLN A 8 -20.16 -1.54 3.55
CA GLN A 8 -19.92 -0.55 2.49
C GLN A 8 -18.42 -0.38 2.26
N ALA A 9 -17.63 -0.25 3.33
CA ALA A 9 -16.18 -0.19 3.22
C ALA A 9 -15.61 -1.49 2.66
N ASN A 10 -16.17 -2.64 3.06
CA ASN A 10 -15.77 -3.94 2.53
C ASN A 10 -16.02 -4.02 1.02
N GLU A 11 -17.23 -3.67 0.56
CA GLU A 11 -17.55 -3.73 -0.87
C GLU A 11 -16.68 -2.78 -1.69
N LYS A 12 -16.39 -1.59 -1.18
CA LYS A 12 -15.44 -0.67 -1.82
C LYS A 12 -14.05 -1.29 -1.96
N ALA A 13 -13.54 -1.94 -0.91
CA ALA A 13 -12.24 -2.61 -0.95
C ALA A 13 -12.23 -3.80 -1.94
N LEU A 14 -13.29 -4.63 -1.93
CA LEU A 14 -13.43 -5.77 -2.84
C LEU A 14 -13.56 -5.33 -4.30
N ALA A 15 -14.28 -4.23 -4.56
CA ALA A 15 -14.40 -3.64 -5.89
C ALA A 15 -13.04 -3.14 -6.42
N GLY A 16 -12.22 -2.53 -5.56
CA GLY A 16 -10.84 -2.16 -5.89
C GLY A 16 -10.00 -3.37 -6.29
N ILE A 17 -10.07 -4.46 -5.53
CA ILE A 17 -9.36 -5.70 -5.83
C ILE A 17 -9.80 -6.27 -7.18
N ARG A 18 -11.11 -6.34 -7.46
CA ARG A 18 -11.61 -6.79 -8.77
C ARG A 18 -11.09 -5.93 -9.90
N HIS A 19 -11.11 -4.61 -9.74
CA HIS A 19 -10.60 -3.69 -10.74
C HIS A 19 -9.12 -3.94 -11.04
N ASP A 20 -8.28 -4.03 -10.00
CA ASP A 20 -6.85 -4.26 -10.15
C ASP A 20 -6.54 -5.63 -10.77
N LYS A 21 -7.19 -6.71 -10.31
CA LYS A 21 -6.97 -8.05 -10.88
C LYS A 21 -7.48 -8.19 -12.31
N ALA A 22 -8.57 -7.51 -12.66
CA ALA A 22 -9.04 -7.44 -14.03
C ALA A 22 -8.06 -6.68 -14.93
N ARG A 23 -7.42 -5.62 -14.43
CA ARG A 23 -6.35 -4.92 -15.15
C ARG A 23 -5.13 -5.83 -15.31
N ASP A 24 -4.63 -6.43 -14.24
CA ASP A 24 -3.46 -7.33 -14.28
C ASP A 24 -3.69 -8.47 -15.29
N ALA A 25 -4.83 -9.16 -15.22
CA ALA A 25 -5.16 -10.23 -16.16
C ALA A 25 -5.22 -9.72 -17.61
N LYS A 26 -5.78 -8.52 -17.84
CA LYS A 26 -5.84 -7.91 -19.18
C LYS A 26 -4.49 -7.38 -19.67
N ASP A 27 -3.56 -7.02 -18.81
CA ASP A 27 -2.23 -6.53 -19.20
C ASP A 27 -1.31 -7.67 -19.64
N GLY A 28 -1.61 -8.90 -19.22
CA GLY A 28 -0.90 -10.11 -19.64
C GLY A 28 -0.20 -10.86 -18.52
N PHE A 29 -0.46 -10.52 -17.26
CA PHE A 29 0.10 -11.27 -16.13
C PHE A 29 -0.49 -12.69 -16.07
N ASP A 30 0.33 -13.71 -15.80
CA ASP A 30 -0.14 -15.11 -15.73
C ASP A 30 -0.89 -15.45 -14.44
N GLY A 31 -0.74 -14.62 -13.40
CA GLY A 31 -1.36 -14.78 -12.09
C GLY A 31 -1.20 -13.51 -11.25
N GLY A 32 -1.67 -13.55 -10.01
CA GLY A 32 -1.57 -12.42 -9.10
C GLY A 32 -1.49 -12.85 -7.63
N TRP A 33 -0.99 -11.96 -6.77
CA TRP A 33 -0.89 -12.20 -5.33
C TRP A 33 -2.10 -11.67 -4.56
N VAL A 34 -2.42 -12.37 -3.47
CA VAL A 34 -3.36 -11.94 -2.42
C VAL A 34 -2.75 -12.25 -1.05
N ALA A 35 -2.98 -11.37 -0.07
CA ALA A 35 -2.44 -11.53 1.28
C ALA A 35 -3.43 -12.17 2.27
N HIS A 36 -4.63 -12.55 1.83
CA HIS A 36 -5.67 -13.13 2.68
C HIS A 36 -6.52 -14.16 1.90
N PRO A 37 -6.82 -15.36 2.48
CA PRO A 37 -7.56 -16.42 1.79
C PRO A 37 -8.93 -15.98 1.25
N GLY A 38 -9.63 -15.12 1.99
CA GLY A 38 -10.93 -14.55 1.58
C GLY A 38 -10.89 -13.71 0.29
N LEU A 39 -9.72 -13.44 -0.28
CA LEU A 39 -9.55 -12.71 -1.54
C LEU A 39 -9.24 -13.65 -2.73
N VAL A 40 -9.01 -14.94 -2.47
CA VAL A 40 -8.60 -15.92 -3.50
C VAL A 40 -9.66 -16.05 -4.59
N SER A 41 -10.92 -16.31 -4.22
CA SER A 41 -12.00 -16.48 -5.21
C SER A 41 -12.19 -15.24 -6.08
N ILE A 42 -12.19 -14.05 -5.46
CA ILE A 42 -12.38 -12.78 -6.17
C ILE A 42 -11.25 -12.53 -7.18
N ALA A 43 -10.01 -12.77 -6.78
CA ALA A 43 -8.87 -12.63 -7.69
C ALA A 43 -8.92 -13.69 -8.81
N ALA A 44 -9.18 -14.96 -8.45
CA ALA A 44 -9.24 -16.07 -9.39
C ALA A 44 -10.32 -15.86 -10.47
N GLU A 45 -11.49 -15.34 -10.09
CA GLU A 45 -12.57 -15.02 -11.03
C GLU A 45 -12.14 -14.03 -12.13
N GLU A 46 -11.36 -13.00 -11.79
CA GLU A 46 -10.89 -12.02 -12.78
C GLU A 46 -9.85 -12.61 -13.75
N PHE A 47 -8.95 -13.47 -13.27
CA PHE A 47 -8.03 -14.21 -14.13
C PHE A 47 -8.75 -15.24 -15.01
N GLN A 48 -9.73 -15.96 -14.46
CA GLN A 48 -10.52 -16.96 -15.18
C GLN A 48 -11.24 -16.35 -16.39
N LYS A 49 -11.74 -15.12 -16.28
CA LYS A 49 -12.39 -14.39 -17.40
C LYS A 49 -11.46 -14.17 -18.60
N VAL A 50 -10.14 -14.08 -18.39
CA VAL A 50 -9.15 -13.84 -19.45
C VAL A 50 -8.46 -15.13 -19.89
N LEU A 51 -8.10 -15.99 -18.94
CA LEU A 51 -7.37 -17.23 -19.21
C LEU A 51 -8.27 -18.32 -19.82
N GLY A 52 -9.54 -18.41 -19.37
CA GLY A 52 -10.39 -19.56 -19.67
C GLY A 52 -9.76 -20.84 -19.10
N ASP A 53 -9.64 -21.88 -19.92
CA ASP A 53 -9.02 -23.15 -19.51
C ASP A 53 -7.49 -23.15 -19.61
N ARG A 54 -6.88 -22.04 -20.07
CA ARG A 54 -5.43 -21.95 -20.25
C ARG A 54 -4.73 -21.82 -18.89
N PRO A 55 -3.60 -22.51 -18.67
CA PRO A 55 -2.87 -22.45 -17.41
C PRO A 55 -2.12 -21.12 -17.19
N ASN A 56 -1.90 -20.35 -18.26
CA ASN A 56 -1.20 -19.07 -18.29
C ASN A 56 -1.47 -18.37 -19.64
N GLN A 57 -0.93 -17.17 -19.84
CA GLN A 57 -1.06 -16.39 -21.07
C GLN A 57 0.29 -15.91 -21.62
N TRP A 58 1.34 -16.73 -21.45
CA TRP A 58 2.70 -16.44 -21.95
C TRP A 58 2.72 -16.09 -23.45
N GLU A 59 1.78 -16.58 -24.27
CA GLU A 59 1.68 -16.24 -25.69
C GLU A 59 1.41 -14.75 -25.95
N LYS A 60 0.91 -14.02 -24.94
CA LYS A 60 0.72 -12.57 -24.99
C LYS A 60 2.05 -11.85 -24.80
N GLN A 61 2.85 -11.87 -25.84
CA GLN A 61 4.12 -11.16 -25.90
C GLN A 61 3.88 -9.64 -26.04
N ARG A 62 4.72 -8.86 -25.36
CA ARG A 62 4.79 -7.40 -25.47
C ARG A 62 5.96 -7.06 -26.39
N HIS A 63 5.71 -6.24 -27.41
CA HIS A 63 6.72 -5.87 -28.42
C HIS A 63 7.09 -4.38 -28.35
N GLU A 64 6.54 -3.66 -27.38
CA GLU A 64 6.86 -2.27 -27.12
C GLU A 64 8.32 -2.12 -26.65
N VAL A 65 8.95 -1.03 -27.07
CA VAL A 65 10.30 -0.68 -26.67
C VAL A 65 10.23 0.37 -25.58
N PHE A 66 10.71 0.02 -24.39
CA PHE A 66 10.82 0.94 -23.26
C PHE A 66 12.24 1.49 -23.17
N THR A 67 12.34 2.75 -22.80
CA THR A 67 13.60 3.45 -22.56
C THR A 67 13.84 3.64 -21.06
N ALA A 68 15.06 4.02 -20.67
CA ALA A 68 15.35 4.38 -19.29
C ALA A 68 14.49 5.55 -18.79
N ALA A 69 14.05 6.45 -19.68
CA ALA A 69 13.20 7.58 -19.29
C ALA A 69 11.81 7.10 -18.84
N ASP A 70 11.25 6.07 -19.50
CA ASP A 70 9.94 5.52 -19.15
C ASP A 70 9.95 4.89 -17.74
N PHE A 71 11.06 4.26 -17.35
CA PHE A 71 11.22 3.67 -16.01
C PHE A 71 11.56 4.68 -14.92
N LEU A 72 11.95 5.90 -15.28
CA LEU A 72 12.32 6.98 -14.35
C LEU A 72 11.27 8.09 -14.27
N ASP A 73 10.15 7.96 -15.00
CA ASP A 73 9.05 8.92 -14.94
C ASP A 73 8.11 8.65 -13.75
N PHE A 74 8.54 9.07 -12.56
CA PHE A 74 7.76 8.90 -11.32
C PHE A 74 6.67 9.97 -11.21
N GLN A 75 5.49 9.70 -11.79
CA GLN A 75 4.29 10.54 -11.68
C GLN A 75 3.09 9.82 -11.06
N PRO A 76 2.18 10.57 -10.40
CA PRO A 76 2.32 11.97 -10.04
C PRO A 76 3.28 12.16 -8.84
N SER A 77 4.05 13.24 -8.84
CA SER A 77 4.95 13.56 -7.72
C SER A 77 4.30 14.36 -6.56
N GLN A 78 3.03 14.73 -6.72
CA GLN A 78 2.20 15.53 -5.81
C GLN A 78 0.74 15.08 -5.93
N PRO A 79 -0.13 15.32 -4.92
CA PRO A 79 0.16 16.05 -3.68
C PRO A 79 0.88 15.19 -2.63
N ILE A 80 1.77 15.83 -1.86
CA ILE A 80 2.21 15.34 -0.55
C ILE A 80 1.26 15.96 0.48
N THR A 81 0.54 15.16 1.26
CA THR A 81 -0.46 15.67 2.20
C THR A 81 -0.03 15.40 3.64
N GLU A 82 -0.39 16.29 4.59
CA GLU A 82 -0.13 16.01 6.01
C GLU A 82 -0.73 14.66 6.45
N PRO A 83 -1.97 14.29 6.07
CA PRO A 83 -2.52 12.96 6.34
C PRO A 83 -1.65 11.82 5.79
N GLY A 84 -1.05 11.98 4.61
CA GLY A 84 -0.14 11.01 4.03
C GLY A 84 1.16 10.86 4.83
N VAL A 85 1.76 11.98 5.25
CA VAL A 85 2.95 11.97 6.13
C VAL A 85 2.65 11.25 7.45
N ARG A 86 1.51 11.59 8.07
CA ARG A 86 1.06 10.97 9.33
C ARG A 86 0.79 9.48 9.16
N ASN A 87 0.15 9.07 8.07
CA ASN A 87 -0.10 7.66 7.78
C ASN A 87 1.20 6.87 7.68
N ASN A 88 2.21 7.39 6.96
CA ASN A 88 3.51 6.74 6.85
C ASN A 88 4.19 6.59 8.23
N ILE A 89 4.12 7.63 9.07
CA ILE A 89 4.64 7.55 10.44
C ILE A 89 3.87 6.50 11.26
N ASN A 90 2.54 6.51 11.19
CA ASN A 90 1.66 5.61 11.93
C ASN A 90 1.92 4.14 11.58
N VAL A 91 1.90 3.80 10.28
CA VAL A 91 2.15 2.45 9.77
C VAL A 91 3.57 2.01 10.09
N GLY A 92 4.57 2.88 9.90
CA GLY A 92 5.97 2.56 10.21
C GLY A 92 6.20 2.21 11.67
N ILE A 93 5.64 2.99 12.60
CA ILE A 93 5.77 2.73 14.06
C ILE A 93 5.03 1.45 14.44
N HIS A 94 3.80 1.27 13.97
CA HIS A 94 2.96 0.12 14.30
C HIS A 94 3.59 -1.19 13.80
N TYR A 95 4.06 -1.22 12.54
CA TYR A 95 4.73 -2.38 11.99
C TYR A 95 6.03 -2.70 12.75
N LEU A 96 6.89 -1.72 13.00
CA LEU A 96 8.15 -1.95 13.71
C LEU A 96 7.93 -2.45 15.15
N GLY A 97 6.91 -1.93 15.84
CA GLY A 97 6.54 -2.42 17.17
C GLY A 97 6.14 -3.90 17.15
N SER A 98 5.32 -4.30 16.19
CA SER A 98 4.90 -5.70 16.00
C SER A 98 6.06 -6.60 15.60
N TRP A 99 6.92 -6.14 14.70
CA TRP A 99 8.08 -6.89 14.23
C TRP A 99 9.08 -7.15 15.36
N LEU A 100 9.36 -6.14 16.19
CA LEU A 100 10.19 -6.27 17.39
C LEU A 100 9.57 -7.21 18.44
N ALA A 101 8.25 -7.36 18.45
CA ALA A 101 7.53 -8.34 19.27
C ALA A 101 7.46 -9.75 18.65
N GLY A 102 8.10 -9.97 17.49
CA GLY A 102 8.17 -11.26 16.81
C GLY A 102 7.08 -11.52 15.78
N ASN A 103 6.25 -10.53 15.43
CA ASN A 103 5.24 -10.64 14.38
C ASN A 103 5.57 -9.76 13.16
N GLY A 104 5.97 -10.39 12.05
CA GLY A 104 6.27 -9.69 10.78
C GLY A 104 5.13 -9.62 9.77
N CYS A 105 3.94 -10.12 10.11
CA CYS A 105 2.75 -10.09 9.24
C CYS A 105 1.59 -9.46 10.02
N VAL A 106 1.36 -8.17 9.78
CA VAL A 106 0.65 -7.31 10.74
C VAL A 106 -0.61 -6.73 10.09
N PRO A 107 -1.80 -6.96 10.67
CA PRO A 107 -3.01 -6.29 10.22
C PRO A 107 -3.00 -4.82 10.67
N ILE A 108 -2.82 -3.87 9.74
CA ILE A 108 -2.84 -2.43 10.01
C ILE A 108 -3.88 -1.78 9.08
N HIS A 109 -4.85 -1.04 9.64
CA HIS A 109 -5.92 -0.38 8.87
C HIS A 109 -6.67 -1.31 7.90
N ASN A 110 -6.89 -2.57 8.29
CA ASN A 110 -7.47 -3.65 7.48
C ASN A 110 -6.62 -4.10 6.28
N LEU A 111 -5.35 -3.70 6.19
CA LEU A 111 -4.35 -4.20 5.25
C LEU A 111 -3.42 -5.18 5.97
N MET A 112 -2.88 -6.15 5.22
CA MET A 112 -1.89 -7.08 5.77
C MET A 112 -0.52 -6.57 5.38
N GLU A 113 0.18 -5.97 6.34
CA GLU A 113 1.43 -5.27 6.11
C GLU A 113 2.64 -6.16 6.43
N ASP A 114 3.68 -5.97 5.63
CA ASP A 114 5.00 -6.57 5.81
C ASP A 114 6.08 -5.47 5.91
N ALA A 115 7.35 -5.89 5.92
CA ALA A 115 8.48 -4.96 6.08
C ALA A 115 8.57 -3.93 4.95
N ALA A 116 8.14 -4.26 3.74
CA ALA A 116 8.22 -3.35 2.60
C ALA A 116 7.32 -2.12 2.82
N THR A 117 6.17 -2.28 3.48
CA THR A 117 5.30 -1.16 3.83
C THR A 117 5.99 -0.19 4.81
N ALA A 118 6.67 -0.72 5.83
CA ALA A 118 7.43 0.13 6.75
C ALA A 118 8.63 0.80 6.05
N GLU A 119 9.27 0.10 5.12
CA GLU A 119 10.40 0.61 4.35
C GLU A 119 10.02 1.77 3.44
N ILE A 120 8.94 1.63 2.66
CA ILE A 120 8.46 2.73 1.81
C ILE A 120 7.98 3.91 2.66
N SER A 121 7.31 3.63 3.78
CA SER A 121 6.81 4.66 4.70
C SER A 121 7.96 5.52 5.25
N ARG A 122 9.01 4.90 5.80
CA ARG A 122 10.16 5.66 6.32
C ARG A 122 10.95 6.35 5.21
N SER A 123 11.06 5.72 4.03
CA SER A 123 11.84 6.24 2.91
C SER A 123 11.18 7.49 2.31
N GLN A 124 9.85 7.50 2.19
CA GLN A 124 9.11 8.69 1.76
C GLN A 124 9.25 9.84 2.77
N VAL A 125 9.06 9.57 4.07
CA VAL A 125 9.25 10.60 5.12
C VAL A 125 10.67 11.16 5.08
N TRP A 126 11.69 10.30 4.99
CA TRP A 126 13.08 10.72 4.84
C TRP A 126 13.28 11.57 3.58
N GLN A 127 12.80 11.12 2.42
CA GLN A 127 12.92 11.84 1.16
C GLN A 127 12.28 13.23 1.24
N TRP A 128 11.11 13.34 1.84
CA TRP A 128 10.42 14.62 2.00
C TRP A 128 11.13 15.56 2.97
N VAL A 129 11.79 15.04 4.01
CA VAL A 129 12.61 15.87 4.91
C VAL A 129 13.85 16.41 4.18
N VAL A 130 14.58 15.57 3.43
CA VAL A 130 15.88 15.95 2.85
C VAL A 130 15.79 16.65 1.50
N SER A 131 14.76 16.38 0.70
CA SER A 131 14.62 16.92 -0.66
C SER A 131 13.87 18.26 -0.65
N PRO A 132 14.25 19.25 -1.48
CA PRO A 132 13.45 20.48 -1.63
C PRO A 132 12.02 20.22 -2.12
N LYS A 133 11.74 19.07 -2.74
CA LYS A 133 10.40 18.70 -3.24
C LYS A 133 9.39 18.31 -2.16
N GLY A 134 9.85 18.04 -0.93
CA GLY A 134 8.99 17.65 0.18
C GLY A 134 8.20 18.81 0.76
N VAL A 135 7.29 19.37 -0.04
CA VAL A 135 6.38 20.46 0.32
C VAL A 135 4.97 19.88 0.31
N LEU A 136 4.25 20.09 1.41
CA LEU A 136 2.87 19.69 1.56
C LEU A 136 1.97 20.45 0.58
N ASP A 137 0.79 19.92 0.33
CA ASP A 137 -0.26 20.53 -0.48
C ASP A 137 -0.76 21.88 0.07
N ASP A 138 -0.52 22.16 1.36
CA ASP A 138 -0.73 23.47 1.98
C ASP A 138 0.48 24.42 1.95
N GLY A 139 1.56 24.02 1.30
CA GLY A 139 2.77 24.83 1.11
C GLY A 139 3.82 24.72 2.22
N ARG A 140 3.55 24.02 3.33
CA ARG A 140 4.56 23.83 4.37
C ARG A 140 5.65 22.86 3.92
N LYS A 141 6.91 23.18 4.21
CA LYS A 141 8.04 22.26 4.04
C LYS A 141 7.96 21.16 5.10
N VAL A 142 8.09 19.89 4.69
CA VAL A 142 8.26 18.78 5.63
C VAL A 142 9.66 18.90 6.26
N THR A 143 9.71 19.07 7.58
CA THR A 143 10.96 19.19 8.35
C THR A 143 11.12 18.05 9.35
N ALA A 144 12.35 17.82 9.81
CA ALA A 144 12.61 16.83 10.86
C ALA A 144 11.87 17.18 12.17
N GLU A 145 11.70 18.47 12.48
CA GLU A 145 10.99 18.93 13.67
C GLU A 145 9.48 18.64 13.58
N MET A 146 8.88 18.90 12.42
CA MET A 146 7.49 18.52 12.12
C MET A 146 7.28 17.01 12.27
N VAL A 147 8.17 16.20 11.68
CA VAL A 147 8.08 14.73 11.76
C VAL A 147 8.23 14.23 13.20
N ARG A 148 9.14 14.79 14.00
CA ARG A 148 9.30 14.42 15.42
C ARG A 148 8.06 14.73 16.25
N ALA A 149 7.41 15.86 16.02
CA ALA A 149 6.15 16.19 16.66
C ALA A 149 5.04 15.20 16.26
N MET A 150 4.91 14.92 14.96
CA MET A 150 3.94 13.95 14.45
C MET A 150 4.17 12.53 14.98
N ILE A 151 5.43 12.10 15.16
CA ILE A 151 5.75 10.79 15.77
C ILE A 151 5.13 10.66 17.16
N ALA A 152 5.25 11.68 18.02
CA ALA A 152 4.67 11.65 19.36
C ALA A 152 3.13 11.56 19.31
N GLU A 153 2.50 12.31 18.40
CA GLU A 153 1.05 12.33 18.22
C GLU A 153 0.52 10.98 17.66
N GLU A 154 1.17 10.42 16.65
CA GLU A 154 0.77 9.15 16.04
C GLU A 154 1.03 7.96 16.98
N LEU A 155 2.08 8.02 17.81
CA LEU A 155 2.35 6.98 18.81
C LEU A 155 1.21 6.83 19.83
N VAL A 156 0.56 7.94 20.21
CA VAL A 156 -0.63 7.88 21.08
C VAL A 156 -1.75 7.11 20.40
N LYS A 157 -1.98 7.35 19.12
CA LYS A 157 -3.01 6.64 18.33
C LYS A 157 -2.70 5.17 18.16
N VAL A 158 -1.43 4.83 17.87
CA VAL A 158 -0.98 3.43 17.77
C VAL A 158 -1.21 2.70 19.10
N LYS A 159 -0.83 3.30 20.24
CA LYS A 159 -1.07 2.70 21.56
C LYS A 159 -2.55 2.46 21.84
N ALA A 160 -3.42 3.41 21.48
CA ALA A 160 -4.86 3.24 21.63
C ALA A 160 -5.37 2.07 20.78
N ALA A 161 -5.00 2.03 19.50
CA ALA A 161 -5.41 0.97 18.58
C ALA A 161 -4.93 -0.43 19.00
N VAL A 162 -3.68 -0.55 19.47
CA VAL A 162 -3.14 -1.82 19.98
C VAL A 162 -3.85 -2.24 21.26
N SER A 163 -4.08 -1.31 22.21
CA SER A 163 -4.75 -1.63 23.48
C SER A 163 -6.20 -2.09 23.28
N GLU A 164 -6.88 -1.60 22.24
CA GLU A 164 -8.23 -2.06 21.86
C GLU A 164 -8.22 -3.48 21.26
N GLN A 165 -7.10 -3.93 20.70
CA GLN A 165 -6.96 -5.24 20.06
C GLN A 165 -6.55 -6.35 21.04
N GLY A 166 -6.19 -6.00 22.29
CA GLY A 166 -5.76 -6.92 23.35
C GLY A 166 -4.25 -7.15 23.34
#